data_AF-A0A5J4L4M7-F1
#
_entry.id   AF-A0A5J4L4M7-F1
#
_cell.length_a   1.000
_cell.length_b   1.000
_cell.length_c   1.000
_cell.angle_alpha   90.00
_cell.angle_beta   90.00
_cell.angle_gamma   90.00
#
_symmetry.space_group_name_H-M   'P 1'
#
loop_
_entity.id
_entity.type
_entity.pdbx_description
1 polymer ?
#
loop_
_entity_poly.entity_id
_entity_poly.type
_entity_poly.pdbx_seq_one_letter_code
_entity_poly.pdbx_strand_id
1 'polypeptide(L)'
;MQKKLQIGKRNSIFIRGGERQSLSRHSLFSGFCSLVTDEDIKRERRIARELRKSTWWKRKCAEGKCYYCGIEVHPKELTMDHIVPIIRGGRSTKSNIVTACKECNNKKKYLLPIEWEELLKTCP
;
A
#
# COMPACT_ATOMS: atom_id res chain seq x y z
N MET A 1 -0.70 2.80 42.66
CA MET A 1 -0.03 1.55 42.20
C MET A 1 -0.47 1.24 40.79
N GLN A 2 0.44 1.32 39.82
CA GLN A 2 0.17 1.05 38.41
C GLN A 2 0.18 -0.47 38.16
N LYS A 3 -0.82 -0.99 37.44
CA LYS A 3 -0.74 -2.31 36.79
C LYS A 3 -0.98 -2.15 35.30
N LYS A 4 0.06 -2.38 34.50
CA LYS A 4 0.00 -2.66 33.06
C LYS A 4 -0.57 -4.07 32.85
N LEU A 5 -1.38 -4.29 31.82
CA LEU A 5 -1.52 -5.60 31.17
C LEU A 5 -1.97 -5.48 29.70
N GLN A 6 -0.98 -5.68 28.82
CA GLN A 6 -0.96 -6.42 27.55
C GLN A 6 -2.16 -6.40 26.57
N ILE A 7 -1.88 -5.75 25.43
CA ILE A 7 -2.06 -6.15 24.02
C ILE A 7 -2.73 -7.52 23.78
N GLY A 8 -3.85 -7.53 23.05
CA GLY A 8 -4.51 -8.73 22.54
C GLY A 8 -5.31 -8.49 21.25
N LYS A 9 -4.85 -9.11 20.16
CA LYS A 9 -5.40 -9.14 18.80
C LYS A 9 -6.86 -9.63 18.73
N ARG A 10 -7.63 -9.09 17.77
CA ARG A 10 -8.61 -9.75 16.85
C ARG A 10 -9.86 -8.88 16.66
N ASN A 11 -9.94 -8.13 15.56
CA ASN A 11 -11.25 -7.71 15.04
C ASN A 11 -11.75 -8.79 14.09
N SER A 12 -12.34 -9.82 14.69
CA SER A 12 -13.30 -10.70 14.04
C SER A 12 -14.57 -9.89 13.76
N ILE A 13 -14.85 -9.59 12.49
CA ILE A 13 -16.16 -9.08 12.10
C ILE A 13 -17.06 -10.29 11.85
N PHE A 14 -18.00 -10.51 12.78
CA PHE A 14 -19.13 -11.40 12.62
C PHE A 14 -20.11 -10.78 11.61
N ILE A 15 -20.51 -11.53 10.59
CA ILE A 15 -21.71 -11.23 9.80
C ILE A 15 -22.71 -12.34 10.13
N ARG A 16 -23.71 -12.02 10.97
CA ARG A 16 -24.93 -12.82 11.11
C ARG A 16 -25.94 -12.33 10.08
N GLY A 17 -26.65 -13.29 9.48
CA GLY A 17 -28.07 -13.25 9.10
C GLY A 17 -28.54 -12.11 8.20
N GLY A 18 -29.02 -12.46 7.01
CA GLY A 18 -29.59 -11.51 6.06
C GLY A 18 -30.75 -10.70 6.63
N GLU A 19 -30.76 -9.41 6.28
CA GLU A 19 -31.98 -8.61 6.22
C GLU A 19 -31.79 -7.49 5.20
N ARG A 20 -32.83 -7.29 4.39
CA ARG A 20 -32.90 -6.34 3.29
C ARG A 20 -33.22 -4.98 3.91
N GLN A 21 -32.28 -4.03 3.95
CA GLN A 21 -32.57 -2.67 4.46
C GLN A 21 -32.15 -1.57 3.48
N SER A 22 -33.11 -0.67 3.28
CA SER A 22 -33.18 0.46 2.38
C SER A 22 -31.96 1.37 2.37
N LEU A 23 -31.46 1.67 1.17
CA LEU A 23 -30.42 2.67 0.93
C LEU A 23 -30.94 4.08 1.29
N SER A 24 -30.53 4.61 2.43
CA SER A 24 -30.66 6.04 2.72
C SER A 24 -29.61 6.81 1.91
N ARG A 25 -30.08 7.83 1.20
CA ARG A 25 -29.37 8.60 0.15
C ARG A 25 -28.26 9.54 0.64
N HIS A 26 -27.67 9.30 1.81
CA HIS A 26 -26.69 10.21 2.43
C HIS A 26 -25.53 9.46 3.10
N SER A 27 -24.66 8.83 2.31
CA SER A 27 -23.30 8.41 2.74
C SER A 27 -22.34 8.09 1.58
N LEU A 28 -22.57 8.66 0.39
CA LEU A 28 -21.88 8.25 -0.85
C LEU A 28 -20.48 8.86 -1.09
N PHE A 29 -19.82 9.45 -0.09
CA PHE A 29 -18.54 10.17 -0.32
C PHE A 29 -17.32 9.66 0.46
N SER A 30 -17.35 8.46 1.05
CA SER A 30 -16.16 7.84 1.65
C SER A 30 -16.12 6.33 1.41
N GLY A 31 -16.11 5.91 0.15
CA GLY A 31 -16.34 4.51 -0.16
C GLY A 31 -15.90 4.08 -1.54
N PHE A 32 -14.64 4.31 -1.91
CA PHE A 32 -14.04 3.49 -2.96
C PHE A 32 -13.71 2.11 -2.36
N CYS A 33 -14.75 1.31 -2.08
CA CYS A 33 -14.60 -0.10 -1.79
C CYS A 33 -14.24 -0.78 -3.10
N SER A 34 -12.94 -0.83 -3.40
CA SER A 34 -12.47 -1.58 -4.57
C SER A 34 -12.95 -3.03 -4.42
N LEU A 35 -13.58 -3.58 -5.45
CA LEU A 35 -14.05 -4.97 -5.53
C LEU A 35 -12.89 -5.98 -5.62
N VAL A 36 -11.82 -5.75 -4.85
CA VAL A 36 -10.61 -6.57 -4.87
C VAL A 36 -10.81 -7.69 -3.87
N THR A 37 -10.75 -8.92 -4.35
CA THR A 37 -10.88 -10.10 -3.49
C THR A 37 -9.56 -10.36 -2.74
N ASP A 38 -9.63 -11.10 -1.63
CA ASP A 38 -8.42 -11.55 -0.94
C ASP A 38 -7.53 -12.42 -1.84
N GLU A 39 -8.15 -13.15 -2.77
CA GLU A 39 -7.47 -13.98 -3.77
C GLU A 39 -6.68 -13.12 -4.75
N ASP A 40 -7.23 -11.98 -5.19
CA ASP A 40 -6.52 -11.00 -6.00
C ASP A 40 -5.32 -10.41 -5.24
N ILE A 41 -5.52 -10.02 -3.98
CA ILE A 41 -4.43 -9.49 -3.14
C ILE A 41 -3.31 -10.52 -2.99
N LYS A 42 -3.65 -11.78 -2.71
CA LYS A 42 -2.67 -12.88 -2.59
C LYS A 42 -1.94 -13.12 -3.91
N ARG A 43 -2.64 -13.07 -5.05
CA ARG A 43 -2.08 -13.22 -6.39
C ARG A 43 -1.08 -12.11 -6.69
N GLU A 44 -1.48 -10.85 -6.53
CA GLU A 44 -0.60 -9.71 -6.82
C GLU A 44 0.62 -9.66 -5.90
N ARG A 45 0.47 -10.03 -4.62
CA ARG A 45 1.61 -10.18 -3.69
C ARG A 45 2.57 -11.29 -4.11
N ARG A 46 2.08 -12.37 -4.71
CA ARG A 46 2.93 -13.44 -5.25
C ARG A 46 3.74 -12.94 -6.44
N ILE A 47 3.08 -12.25 -7.37
CA ILE A 47 3.75 -11.64 -8.54
C ILE A 47 4.82 -10.64 -8.09
N ALA A 48 4.51 -9.77 -7.11
CA ALA A 48 5.48 -8.81 -6.57
C ALA A 48 6.73 -9.50 -5.99
N ARG A 49 6.56 -10.62 -5.27
CA ARG A 49 7.67 -11.39 -4.71
C ARG A 49 8.59 -11.96 -5.79
N GLU A 50 8.03 -12.48 -6.88
CA GLU A 50 8.85 -12.97 -7.99
C GLU A 50 9.50 -11.83 -8.77
N LEU A 51 8.78 -10.72 -8.98
CA LEU A 51 9.33 -9.53 -9.62
C LEU A 51 10.53 -8.97 -8.84
N ARG A 52 10.50 -9.02 -7.50
CA ARG A 52 11.60 -8.58 -6.64
C ARG A 52 12.89 -9.38 -6.82
N LYS A 53 12.79 -10.63 -7.28
CA LYS A 53 13.98 -11.46 -7.58
C LYS A 53 14.55 -11.20 -8.97
N SER A 54 13.79 -10.55 -9.84
CA SER A 54 14.17 -10.34 -11.24
C SER A 54 15.40 -9.44 -11.40
N THR A 55 16.12 -9.62 -12.50
CA THR A 55 17.21 -8.72 -12.90
C THR A 55 16.74 -7.30 -13.15
N TRP A 56 15.49 -7.13 -13.60
CA TRP A 56 14.87 -5.82 -13.76
C TRP A 56 14.80 -5.06 -12.44
N TRP A 57 14.36 -5.69 -11.36
CA TRP A 57 14.30 -5.05 -10.05
C TRP A 57 15.69 -4.69 -9.53
N LYS A 58 16.68 -5.59 -9.69
CA LYS A 58 18.07 -5.31 -9.32
C LYS A 58 18.63 -4.09 -10.05
N ARG A 59 18.36 -3.97 -11.36
CA ARG A 59 18.75 -2.80 -12.17
C ARG A 59 18.04 -1.54 -11.72
N LYS A 60 16.73 -1.62 -11.42
CA LYS A 60 15.96 -0.49 -10.91
C LYS A 60 16.52 0.04 -9.58
N CYS A 61 16.90 -0.84 -8.66
CA CYS A 61 17.56 -0.44 -7.42
C CYS A 61 18.96 0.14 -7.64
N ALA A 62 19.70 -0.32 -8.67
CA ALA A 62 21.02 0.19 -8.99
C ALA A 62 21.01 1.64 -9.49
N GLU A 63 19.88 2.15 -9.99
CA GLU A 63 19.69 3.59 -10.26
C GLU A 63 19.81 4.43 -8.99
N GLY A 64 19.64 3.83 -7.81
CA GLY A 64 19.97 4.47 -6.53
C GLY A 64 19.10 5.66 -6.17
N LYS A 65 17.91 5.81 -6.77
CA LYS A 65 17.05 7.00 -6.57
C LYS A 65 15.68 6.63 -6.03
N CYS A 66 15.21 7.38 -5.03
CA CYS A 66 13.82 7.29 -4.58
C CYS A 66 12.90 7.97 -5.59
N TYR A 67 11.84 7.30 -6.02
CA TYR A 67 10.83 7.84 -6.94
C TYR A 67 10.09 9.04 -6.36
N TYR A 68 9.85 9.05 -5.04
CA TYR A 68 9.03 10.07 -4.39
C TYR A 68 9.80 11.35 -4.05
N CYS A 69 10.90 11.23 -3.29
CA CYS A 69 11.68 12.41 -2.88
C CYS A 69 12.83 12.75 -3.84
N GLY A 70 13.16 11.87 -4.80
CA GLY A 70 14.26 12.08 -5.72
C GLY A 70 15.66 11.97 -5.11
N ILE A 71 15.78 11.74 -3.80
CA ILE A 71 17.08 11.62 -3.11
C ILE A 71 17.79 10.33 -3.54
N GLU A 72 19.11 10.43 -3.66
CA GLU A 72 19.98 9.27 -3.89
C GLU A 72 20.13 8.45 -2.60
N VAL A 73 19.86 7.15 -2.72
CA VAL A 73 19.80 6.20 -1.62
C VAL A 73 20.54 4.94 -2.06
N HIS A 74 21.34 4.37 -1.15
CA HIS A 74 22.07 3.16 -1.44
C HIS A 74 21.11 2.04 -1.92
N PRO A 75 21.43 1.27 -2.99
CA PRO A 75 20.51 0.29 -3.58
C PRO A 75 19.90 -0.72 -2.60
N LYS A 76 20.62 -1.06 -1.54
CA LYS A 76 20.16 -1.99 -0.48
C LYS A 76 19.08 -1.39 0.44
N GLU A 77 18.94 -0.08 0.49
CA GLU A 77 17.97 0.62 1.33
C GLU A 77 16.68 0.98 0.59
N LEU A 78 16.69 0.84 -0.74
CA LEU A 78 15.50 1.00 -1.57
C LEU A 78 14.53 -0.16 -1.37
N THR A 79 13.26 0.21 -1.28
CA THR A 79 12.13 -0.70 -1.15
C THR A 79 11.29 -0.71 -2.42
N MET A 80 10.59 -1.81 -2.65
CA MET A 80 9.61 -1.94 -3.72
C MET A 80 8.27 -1.42 -3.23
N ASP A 81 7.71 -0.43 -3.92
CA ASP A 81 6.39 0.11 -3.63
C ASP A 81 5.50 0.09 -4.87
N HIS A 82 4.19 0.02 -4.64
CA HIS A 82 3.16 0.08 -5.66
C HIS A 82 2.58 1.50 -5.72
N ILE A 83 2.65 2.16 -6.88
CA ILE A 83 2.08 3.50 -7.10
C ILE A 83 0.60 3.47 -6.74
N VAL A 84 -0.16 2.55 -7.34
CA VAL A 84 -1.52 2.19 -6.93
C VAL A 84 -1.42 0.96 -6.01
N PRO A 85 -1.83 1.06 -4.74
CA PRO A 85 -1.78 -0.06 -3.80
C PRO A 85 -2.59 -1.27 -4.27
N ILE A 86 -2.09 -2.48 -3.98
CA ILE A 86 -2.79 -3.74 -4.32
C ILE A 86 -4.21 -3.77 -3.73
N ILE A 87 -4.36 -3.30 -2.49
CA ILE A 87 -5.67 -3.25 -1.81
C ILE A 87 -6.67 -2.29 -2.46
N ARG A 88 -6.22 -1.44 -3.38
CA ARG A 88 -7.02 -0.52 -4.19
C ARG A 88 -7.08 -0.96 -5.67
N GLY A 89 -6.70 -2.21 -5.97
CA GLY A 89 -6.77 -2.81 -7.30
C GLY A 89 -5.49 -2.67 -8.14
N GLY A 90 -4.40 -2.16 -7.55
CA GLY A 90 -3.12 -2.05 -8.22
C GLY A 90 -2.51 -3.41 -8.57
N ARG A 91 -1.94 -3.51 -9.78
CA ARG A 91 -1.28 -4.72 -10.28
C ARG A 91 0.22 -4.68 -10.05
N SER A 92 0.86 -5.83 -9.89
CA SER A 92 2.32 -5.95 -9.73
C SER A 92 3.05 -5.93 -11.08
N THR A 93 2.85 -4.86 -11.85
CA THR A 93 3.50 -4.64 -13.16
C THR A 93 4.68 -3.68 -13.02
N LYS A 94 5.62 -3.71 -13.97
CA LYS A 94 6.77 -2.78 -13.99
C LYS A 94 6.35 -1.31 -14.04
N SER A 95 5.18 -0.99 -14.62
CA SER A 95 4.64 0.36 -14.69
C SER A 95 4.04 0.86 -13.38
N ASN A 96 3.61 -0.05 -12.50
CA ASN A 96 3.02 0.29 -11.21
C ASN A 96 4.01 0.12 -10.04
N ILE A 97 5.23 -0.34 -10.31
CA ILE A 97 6.27 -0.59 -9.31
C ILE A 97 7.36 0.46 -9.40
N VAL A 98 7.72 1.03 -8.25
CA VAL A 98 8.76 2.04 -8.12
C VAL A 98 9.72 1.73 -6.97
N THR A 99 10.88 2.38 -6.99
CA THR A 99 11.83 2.40 -5.89
C THR A 99 11.45 3.49 -4.89
N ALA A 100 11.34 3.14 -3.61
CA ALA A 100 11.05 4.08 -2.55
C ALA A 100 12.05 3.95 -1.40
N CYS A 101 12.56 5.05 -0.86
CA CYS A 101 13.30 5.01 0.40
C CYS A 101 12.37 4.59 1.55
N LYS A 102 12.95 4.09 2.65
CA LYS A 102 12.17 3.63 3.81
C LYS A 102 11.25 4.70 4.37
N GLU A 103 11.72 5.95 4.41
CA GLU A 103 10.95 7.08 4.95
C GLU A 103 9.70 7.38 4.10
N CYS A 104 9.86 7.56 2.79
CA CYS A 104 8.73 7.78 1.88
C CYS A 104 7.78 6.59 1.89
N ASN A 105 8.29 5.36 1.85
CA ASN A 105 7.46 4.16 1.87
C ASN A 105 6.61 4.07 3.15
N ASN A 106 7.19 4.40 4.31
CA ASN A 106 6.47 4.42 5.59
C ASN A 106 5.43 5.54 5.68
N LYS A 107 5.72 6.72 5.11
CA LYS A 107 4.79 7.86 5.08
C LYS A 107 3.61 7.59 4.13
N LYS A 108 3.86 6.99 2.96
CA LYS A 108 2.82 6.72 1.94
C LYS A 108 1.79 5.69 2.38
N LYS A 109 2.19 4.61 3.05
CA LYS A 109 1.27 3.51 3.48
C LYS A 109 0.41 2.98 2.32
N TYR A 110 -0.88 3.30 2.31
CA TYR A 110 -1.87 2.89 1.31
C TYR A 110 -2.38 4.05 0.48
N LEU A 111 -1.72 5.21 0.53
CA LEU A 111 -2.17 6.41 -0.17
C LEU A 111 -2.00 6.26 -1.69
N LEU A 112 -2.95 6.86 -2.42
CA LEU A 112 -2.89 7.06 -3.87
C LEU A 112 -1.97 8.25 -4.19
N PRO A 113 -1.48 8.36 -5.43
CA PRO A 113 -0.62 9.48 -5.84
C PRO A 113 -1.19 10.87 -5.49
N ILE A 114 -2.50 11.08 -5.69
CA ILE A 114 -3.14 12.36 -5.40
C ILE A 114 -3.13 12.71 -3.91
N GLU A 115 -3.34 11.72 -3.04
CA GLU A 115 -3.26 11.90 -1.58
C GLU A 115 -1.79 12.07 -1.12
N TRP A 116 -0.84 11.56 -1.91
CA TRP A 116 0.59 11.63 -1.64
C TRP A 116 1.21 12.98 -2.03
N GLU A 117 0.76 13.58 -3.13
CA GLU A 117 1.19 14.93 -3.57
C GLU A 117 0.97 15.99 -2.49
N GLU A 118 -0.13 15.89 -1.74
CA GLU A 118 -0.40 16.78 -0.61
C GLU A 118 0.59 16.58 0.55
N LEU A 119 1.08 15.37 0.77
CA LEU A 119 2.07 15.06 1.82
C LEU A 119 3.50 15.43 1.43
N LEU A 120 3.86 15.36 0.16
CA LEU A 120 5.20 15.75 -0.31
C LEU A 120 5.51 17.23 -0.02
N LYS A 121 4.47 18.09 0.01
CA LYS A 121 4.59 19.52 0.38
C LYS A 121 5.00 19.75 1.85
N THR A 122 4.97 18.70 2.68
CA THR A 122 5.29 18.75 4.11
C THR A 122 6.58 18.02 4.46
N CYS A 123 7.27 17.43 3.48
CA CYS A 123 8.56 16.80 3.71
C CYS A 123 9.64 17.90 3.72
N PRO A 124 10.42 18.04 4.81
CA PRO A 124 11.43 19.09 4.94
C PRO A 124 12.54 18.97 3.90
#